data_AF-A0A9Q0ZTW1-F1
#
_entry.id   AF-A0A9Q0ZTW1-F1
#
_cell.length_a   1.000
_cell.length_b   1.000
_cell.length_c   1.000
_cell.angle_alpha   90.00
_cell.angle_beta   90.00
_cell.angle_gamma   90.00
#
_symmetry.space_group_name_H-M   'P 1'
#
loop_
_entity.id
_entity.type
_entity.pdbx_description
1 polymer ?
#
loop_
_entity_poly.entity_id
_entity_poly.type
_entity_poly.pdbx_seq_one_letter_code
_entity_poly.pdbx_strand_id
1 'polypeptide(L)'
;MLTLIVGFDTKSAAALSKCMIMGASASSVWYNLRVPHPTREVPIIDYDLALLFQPMLLLGITLGVSLSVVFPYWLITVLIIILFIGTSSRSFFKGIEMWKEETILKKEMVNRQETFVNSRGELLIDTEYEPLLPREEKSKMQILFFNLKWKRLLVLFLVWASFLLLQVIKASLLPVPNVFKYFHALTLSVILQNDVAVCGAWFWVLFCLQFPVALVVFGYEAVKLYRENKKRISTGNTESICEASIEWTPMHILFCAVCGIIGGTVGGLLGSGGGFVLGPLLLEIGVSPHVASATSTFVMMFSSSLSVVEFYLLKRFPIPFALYLMGVSIVAGFWGQFFVRKLVTILRRASLIVFILSGVIFVSALTMGGVGIEKSIKMIQDHEFMGFLNFCSSQ
;
A
#
# COMPACT_ATOMS: atom_id res chain seq x y z
N MET A 1 5.95 14.55 11.49
CA MET A 1 6.88 15.55 10.93
C MET A 1 6.18 16.78 10.37
N LEU A 2 5.29 16.66 9.38
CA LEU A 2 4.60 17.84 8.81
C LEU A 2 3.84 18.67 9.86
N THR A 3 3.11 18.02 10.76
CA THR A 3 2.41 18.69 11.87
C THR A 3 3.36 19.17 12.96
N LEU A 4 4.40 18.40 13.26
CA LEU A 4 5.33 18.65 14.38
C LEU A 4 6.38 19.74 14.09
N ILE A 5 7.00 19.68 12.92
CA ILE A 5 8.15 20.53 12.55
C ILE A 5 7.67 21.73 11.74
N VAL A 6 6.77 21.49 10.78
CA VAL A 6 6.35 22.52 9.82
C VAL A 6 5.06 23.23 10.28
N GLY A 7 4.36 22.69 11.28
CA GLY A 7 3.16 23.31 11.85
C GLY A 7 1.92 23.24 10.97
N PHE A 8 1.88 22.34 9.97
CA PHE A 8 0.68 22.15 9.15
C PHE A 8 -0.47 21.56 9.97
N ASP A 9 -1.69 22.05 9.72
CA ASP A 9 -2.89 21.40 10.24
C ASP A 9 -2.94 19.93 9.81
N THR A 10 -3.49 19.10 10.68
CA THR A 10 -3.55 17.65 10.52
C THR A 10 -4.25 17.21 9.24
N LYS A 11 -5.27 17.96 8.78
CA LYS A 11 -5.97 17.66 7.52
C LYS A 11 -5.08 17.95 6.30
N SER A 12 -4.38 19.10 6.30
CA SER A 12 -3.44 19.45 5.23
C SER A 12 -2.19 18.58 5.24
N ALA A 13 -1.69 18.22 6.42
CA ALA A 13 -0.57 17.32 6.60
C ALA A 13 -0.88 15.91 6.06
N ALA A 14 -2.09 15.39 6.29
CA ALA A 14 -2.54 14.11 5.72
C ALA A 14 -2.59 14.16 4.18
N ALA A 15 -3.03 15.28 3.60
CA ALA A 15 -3.07 15.46 2.16
C ALA A 15 -1.67 15.59 1.52
N LEU A 16 -0.77 16.35 2.15
CA LEU A 16 0.63 16.47 1.73
C LEU A 16 1.39 15.13 1.89
N SER A 17 1.09 14.37 2.94
CA SER A 17 1.64 13.03 3.15
C SER A 17 1.34 12.09 1.98
N LYS A 18 0.14 12.15 1.38
CA LYS A 18 -0.18 11.36 0.18
C LYS A 18 0.70 11.72 -1.02
N CYS A 19 1.04 12.99 -1.21
CA CYS A 19 1.96 13.41 -2.27
C CYS A 19 3.37 12.84 -2.03
N MET A 20 3.84 12.89 -0.78
CA MET A 20 5.13 12.31 -0.40
C MET A 20 5.15 10.79 -0.58
N ILE A 21 4.08 10.10 -0.19
CA ILE A 21 3.96 8.65 -0.33
C ILE A 21 3.91 8.25 -1.80
N MET A 22 3.19 8.98 -2.64
CA MET A 22 3.17 8.77 -4.08
C MET A 22 4.57 8.89 -4.68
N GLY A 23 5.33 9.94 -4.32
CA GLY A 23 6.71 10.11 -4.77
C GLY A 23 7.65 8.99 -4.33
N ALA A 24 7.65 8.66 -3.03
CA ALA A 24 8.50 7.62 -2.48
C ALA A 24 8.15 6.20 -3.01
N SER A 25 6.86 5.92 -3.19
CA SER A 25 6.42 4.63 -3.74
C SER A 25 6.73 4.52 -5.24
N ALA A 26 6.60 5.60 -6.02
CA ALA A 26 6.96 5.60 -7.44
C ALA A 26 8.46 5.30 -7.65
N SER A 27 9.35 5.93 -6.86
CA SER A 27 10.78 5.63 -6.94
C SER A 27 11.11 4.21 -6.45
N SER A 28 10.38 3.73 -5.44
CA SER A 28 10.52 2.36 -4.95
C SER A 28 10.09 1.32 -5.98
N VAL A 29 8.95 1.53 -6.65
CA VAL A 29 8.45 0.67 -7.73
C VAL A 29 9.43 0.65 -8.89
N TRP A 30 9.93 1.81 -9.31
CA TRP A 30 10.94 1.91 -10.36
C TRP A 30 12.20 1.10 -10.05
N TYR A 31 12.67 1.17 -8.80
CA TYR A 31 13.79 0.38 -8.34
C TYR A 31 13.45 -1.12 -8.30
N ASN A 32 12.30 -1.50 -7.74
CA ASN A 32 11.83 -2.88 -7.65
C ASN A 32 11.68 -3.55 -9.03
N LEU A 33 11.19 -2.83 -10.04
CA LEU A 33 11.07 -3.33 -11.40
C LEU A 33 12.41 -3.71 -12.03
N ARG A 34 13.54 -3.16 -11.56
CA ARG A 34 14.88 -3.47 -12.07
C ARG A 34 15.56 -4.62 -11.32
N VAL A 35 14.91 -5.18 -10.30
CA VAL A 35 15.47 -6.25 -9.47
C VAL A 35 14.87 -7.59 -9.86
N PRO A 36 15.68 -8.63 -10.12
CA PRO A 36 15.16 -9.96 -10.39
C PRO A 36 14.58 -10.58 -9.12
N HIS A 37 13.64 -11.50 -9.29
CA HIS A 37 13.09 -12.25 -8.16
C HIS A 37 14.18 -13.14 -7.51
N PRO A 38 14.22 -13.23 -6.16
CA PRO A 38 15.34 -13.85 -5.45
C PRO A 38 15.48 -15.35 -5.74
N THR A 39 14.37 -16.07 -5.92
CA THR A 39 14.37 -17.54 -5.98
C THR A 39 13.88 -18.15 -7.30
N ARG A 40 13.28 -17.36 -8.21
CA ARG A 40 12.58 -17.87 -9.41
C ARG A 40 12.62 -16.87 -10.56
N GLU A 41 12.42 -17.32 -11.78
CA GLU A 41 12.24 -16.45 -12.96
C GLU A 41 10.79 -15.95 -13.09
N VAL A 42 10.32 -15.22 -12.07
CA VAL A 42 9.01 -14.57 -12.09
C VAL A 42 9.18 -13.09 -11.72
N PRO A 43 8.21 -12.22 -12.04
CA PRO A 43 8.25 -10.84 -11.57
C PRO A 43 8.27 -10.75 -10.05
N ILE A 44 9.02 -9.78 -9.52
CA ILE A 44 9.06 -9.51 -8.07
C ILE A 44 7.73 -8.93 -7.53
N ILE A 45 6.95 -8.28 -8.40
CA ILE A 45 5.62 -7.74 -8.06
C ILE A 45 4.58 -8.80 -8.40
N ASP A 46 3.80 -9.21 -7.40
CA ASP A 46 2.66 -10.10 -7.62
C ASP A 46 1.43 -9.29 -8.06
N TYR A 47 1.21 -9.30 -9.36
CA TYR A 47 0.10 -8.59 -9.97
C TYR A 47 -1.28 -9.22 -9.68
N ASP A 48 -1.37 -10.53 -9.37
CA ASP A 48 -2.68 -11.12 -9.01
C ASP A 48 -3.08 -10.63 -7.62
N LEU A 49 -2.13 -10.60 -6.67
CA LEU A 49 -2.35 -10.02 -5.35
C LEU A 49 -2.68 -8.53 -5.43
N ALA A 50 -1.93 -7.77 -6.25
CA ALA A 50 -2.22 -6.35 -6.46
C ALA A 50 -3.65 -6.13 -6.99
N LEU A 51 -4.07 -6.89 -8.01
CA LEU A 51 -5.42 -6.80 -8.57
C LEU A 51 -6.52 -7.25 -7.61
N LEU A 52 -6.22 -8.18 -6.70
CA LEU A 52 -7.15 -8.60 -5.64
C LEU A 52 -7.34 -7.49 -4.59
N PHE A 53 -6.26 -6.87 -4.12
CA PHE A 53 -6.34 -5.87 -3.04
C PHE A 53 -6.73 -4.47 -3.52
N GLN A 54 -6.32 -4.07 -4.73
CA GLN A 54 -6.48 -2.70 -5.22
C GLN A 54 -7.94 -2.21 -5.20
N PRO A 55 -8.95 -2.94 -5.72
CA PRO A 55 -10.33 -2.44 -5.78
C PRO A 55 -10.92 -2.18 -4.40
N MET A 56 -10.68 -3.10 -3.46
CA MET A 56 -11.16 -2.99 -2.07
C MET A 56 -10.43 -1.89 -1.30
N LEU A 57 -9.14 -1.70 -1.55
CA LEU A 57 -8.37 -0.58 -1.00
C LEU A 57 -8.85 0.77 -1.53
N LEU A 58 -9.09 0.90 -2.84
CA LEU A 58 -9.61 2.14 -3.44
C LEU A 58 -10.99 2.49 -2.88
N LEU A 59 -11.89 1.50 -2.78
CA LEU A 59 -13.19 1.67 -2.15
C LEU A 59 -13.05 2.11 -0.68
N GLY A 60 -12.20 1.44 0.10
CA GLY A 60 -11.90 1.84 1.46
C GLY A 60 -11.40 3.28 1.54
N ILE A 61 -10.49 3.70 0.66
CA ILE A 61 -9.94 5.07 0.66
C ILE A 61 -11.04 6.11 0.47
N THR A 62 -11.96 5.89 -0.46
CA THR A 62 -13.09 6.82 -0.68
C THR A 62 -14.00 6.93 0.55
N LEU A 63 -14.23 5.83 1.26
CA LEU A 63 -14.93 5.81 2.55
C LEU A 63 -14.12 6.58 3.60
N GLY A 64 -12.83 6.30 3.71
CA GLY A 64 -11.92 6.90 4.68
C GLY A 64 -11.79 8.41 4.55
N VAL A 65 -11.65 8.92 3.33
CA VAL A 65 -11.60 10.37 3.06
C VAL A 65 -12.94 11.02 3.40
N SER A 66 -14.06 10.38 3.07
CA SER A 66 -15.39 10.90 3.44
C SER A 66 -15.57 10.94 4.96
N LEU A 67 -15.15 9.90 5.68
CA LEU A 67 -15.16 9.86 7.15
C LEU A 67 -14.21 10.88 7.79
N SER A 68 -13.09 11.21 7.13
CA SER A 68 -12.13 12.22 7.64
C SER A 68 -12.74 13.62 7.75
N VAL A 69 -13.80 13.91 6.99
CA VAL A 69 -14.52 15.18 7.06
C VAL A 69 -15.49 15.19 8.24
N VAL A 70 -16.11 14.04 8.53
CA VAL A 70 -17.17 13.89 9.55
C VAL A 70 -16.58 13.69 10.95
N PHE A 71 -15.51 12.92 11.05
CA PHE A 71 -14.97 12.47 12.34
C PHE A 71 -14.22 13.59 13.07
N PRO A 72 -14.46 13.74 14.39
CA PRO A 72 -13.72 14.69 15.20
C PRO A 72 -12.26 14.25 15.37
N TYR A 73 -11.39 15.22 15.65
CA TYR A 73 -9.95 15.01 15.71
C TYR A 73 -9.52 13.98 16.77
N TRP A 74 -10.13 14.02 17.96
CA TRP A 74 -9.84 13.09 19.04
C TRP A 74 -10.15 11.64 18.65
N LEU A 75 -11.24 11.42 17.90
CA LEU A 75 -11.63 10.09 17.44
C LEU A 75 -10.64 9.54 16.42
N ILE A 76 -10.23 10.38 15.46
CA ILE A 76 -9.18 10.02 14.49
C ILE A 76 -7.89 9.64 15.23
N THR A 77 -7.50 10.42 16.24
CA THR A 77 -6.31 10.15 17.06
C THR A 77 -6.40 8.80 17.77
N VAL A 78 -7.52 8.51 18.43
CA VAL A 78 -7.72 7.21 19.12
C VAL A 78 -7.66 6.05 18.13
N LEU A 79 -8.31 6.18 16.98
CA LEU A 79 -8.26 5.16 15.92
C LEU A 79 -6.84 4.93 15.39
N ILE A 80 -6.03 6.00 15.23
CA ILE A 80 -4.62 5.91 14.84
C ILE A 80 -3.84 5.10 15.87
N ILE A 81 -3.97 5.44 17.15
CA ILE A 81 -3.22 4.80 18.23
C ILE A 81 -3.53 3.30 18.27
N ILE A 82 -4.82 2.94 18.27
CA ILE A 82 -5.26 1.54 18.30
C ILE A 82 -4.69 0.78 17.10
N LEU A 83 -4.78 1.37 15.91
CA LEU A 83 -4.37 0.68 14.69
C LEU A 83 -2.85 0.56 14.57
N PHE A 84 -2.08 1.62 14.87
CA PHE A 84 -0.63 1.56 14.78
C PHE A 84 -0.02 0.69 15.88
N ILE A 85 -0.59 0.69 17.09
CA ILE A 85 -0.16 -0.26 18.13
C ILE A 85 -0.49 -1.69 17.69
N GLY A 86 -1.72 -1.96 17.26
CA GLY A 86 -2.14 -3.30 16.83
C GLY A 86 -1.30 -3.84 15.65
N THR A 87 -1.13 -3.04 14.60
CA THR A 87 -0.33 -3.42 13.43
C THR A 87 1.16 -3.54 13.75
N SER A 88 1.72 -2.66 14.59
CA SER A 88 3.10 -2.76 15.04
C SER A 88 3.35 -4.02 15.87
N SER A 89 2.53 -4.27 16.89
CA SER A 89 2.64 -5.46 17.74
C SER A 89 2.54 -6.73 16.90
N ARG A 90 1.56 -6.81 16.00
CA ARG A 90 1.39 -7.97 15.11
C ARG A 90 2.59 -8.16 14.18
N SER A 91 3.10 -7.08 13.60
CA SER A 91 4.31 -7.11 12.76
C SER A 91 5.55 -7.55 13.57
N PHE A 92 5.68 -7.08 14.81
CA PHE A 92 6.78 -7.45 15.69
C PHE A 92 6.77 -8.95 16.03
N PHE A 93 5.62 -9.49 16.44
CA PHE A 93 5.49 -10.93 16.73
C PHE A 93 5.80 -11.78 15.50
N LYS A 94 5.31 -11.37 14.32
CA LYS A 94 5.62 -12.05 13.07
C LYS A 94 7.09 -11.93 12.69
N GLY A 95 7.72 -10.79 12.97
CA GLY A 95 9.17 -10.61 12.86
C GLY A 95 9.95 -11.63 13.70
N ILE A 96 9.51 -11.89 14.94
CA ILE A 96 10.10 -12.90 15.83
C ILE A 96 9.93 -14.31 15.27
N GLU A 97 8.73 -14.64 14.78
CA GLU A 97 8.43 -15.94 14.18
C GLU A 97 9.34 -16.22 12.99
N MET A 98 9.40 -15.29 12.03
CA MET A 98 10.29 -15.40 10.87
C MET A 98 11.77 -15.45 11.27
N TRP A 99 12.19 -14.67 12.28
CA TRP A 99 13.57 -14.72 12.77
C TRP A 99 13.93 -16.10 13.31
N LYS A 100 12.99 -16.75 14.01
CA LYS A 100 13.16 -18.11 14.53
C LYS A 100 13.28 -19.11 13.39
N GLU A 101 12.40 -19.04 12.39
CA GLU A 101 12.43 -19.89 11.19
C GLU A 101 13.75 -19.72 10.41
N GLU A 102 14.16 -18.48 10.14
CA GLU A 102 15.44 -18.18 9.48
C GLU A 102 16.65 -18.72 10.26
N THR A 103 16.58 -18.71 11.60
CA THR A 103 17.65 -19.23 12.45
C THR A 103 17.72 -20.75 12.39
N ILE A 104 16.57 -21.44 12.38
CA ILE A 104 16.49 -22.90 12.24
C ILE A 104 17.03 -23.32 10.87
N LEU A 105 16.57 -22.68 9.79
CA LEU A 105 17.04 -22.96 8.42
C LEU A 105 18.55 -22.75 8.29
N LYS A 106 19.11 -21.68 8.84
CA LYS A 106 20.56 -21.47 8.86
C LYS A 106 21.30 -22.59 9.60
N LYS A 107 20.78 -23.03 10.75
CA LYS A 107 21.39 -24.13 11.52
C LYS A 107 21.31 -25.45 10.76
N GLU A 108 20.20 -25.74 10.08
CA GLU A 108 20.06 -26.94 9.25
C GLU A 108 20.99 -26.92 8.03
N MET A 109 21.18 -25.77 7.39
CA MET A 109 22.14 -25.63 6.28
C MET A 109 23.58 -25.88 6.74
N VAL A 110 23.97 -25.33 7.90
CA VAL A 110 25.30 -25.57 8.48
C VAL A 110 25.46 -27.05 8.85
N ASN A 111 24.47 -27.66 9.52
CA ASN A 111 24.50 -29.09 9.87
C ASN A 111 24.58 -30.00 8.63
N ARG A 112 23.86 -29.69 7.54
CA ARG A 112 23.97 -30.42 6.26
C ARG A 112 25.36 -30.27 5.64
N GLN A 113 25.94 -29.06 5.70
CA GLN A 113 27.29 -28.82 5.22
C GLN A 113 28.31 -29.63 6.03
N GLU A 114 28.21 -29.61 7.36
CA GLU A 114 29.09 -30.39 8.26
C GLU A 114 28.93 -31.90 8.07
N THR A 115 27.71 -32.42 7.92
CA THR A 115 27.47 -33.85 7.63
C THR A 115 27.97 -34.26 6.25
N PHE A 116 27.86 -33.38 5.24
CA PHE A 116 28.44 -33.61 3.91
C PHE A 116 29.97 -33.63 3.95
N VAL A 117 30.60 -32.72 4.72
CA VAL A 117 32.06 -32.67 4.92
C VAL A 117 32.57 -33.90 5.68
N ASN A 118 31.87 -34.34 6.74
CA ASN A 118 32.23 -35.55 7.49
C ASN A 118 32.10 -36.83 6.66
N SER A 119 31.18 -36.88 5.70
CA SER A 119 30.97 -38.08 4.85
C SER A 119 32.00 -38.21 3.71
N ARG A 120 32.78 -37.16 3.41
CA ARG A 120 33.73 -37.14 2.29
C ARG A 120 35.21 -36.99 2.66
N GLY A 121 35.57 -36.83 3.94
CA GLY A 121 36.97 -36.78 4.37
C GLY A 121 37.78 -35.68 3.67
N GLU A 122 37.70 -34.47 4.21
CA GLU A 122 38.51 -33.27 3.89
C GLU A 122 38.62 -32.83 2.40
N LEU A 123 37.94 -31.72 2.07
CA LEU A 123 38.62 -30.52 1.56
C LEU A 123 37.66 -29.30 1.71
N LEU A 124 38.08 -28.30 2.49
CA LEU A 124 37.51 -26.96 2.46
C LEU A 124 37.81 -26.34 1.09
N ILE A 125 36.89 -26.52 0.14
CA ILE A 125 36.78 -25.59 -0.99
C ILE A 125 35.77 -24.55 -0.55
N ASP A 126 36.26 -23.36 -0.23
CA ASP A 126 35.50 -22.12 -0.10
C ASP A 126 34.97 -21.69 -1.48
N THR A 127 34.28 -22.60 -2.17
CA THR A 127 33.45 -22.25 -3.32
C THR A 127 32.12 -21.85 -2.73
N GLU A 128 31.98 -20.55 -2.55
CA GLU A 128 30.72 -19.83 -2.73
C GLU A 128 29.80 -20.64 -3.64
N TYR A 129 28.64 -21.03 -3.12
CA TYR A 129 27.64 -21.84 -3.81
C TYR A 129 27.26 -21.15 -5.12
N GLU A 130 27.98 -21.46 -6.18
CA GLU A 130 27.72 -20.97 -7.52
C GLU A 130 26.58 -21.85 -8.05
N PRO A 131 25.38 -21.30 -8.29
CA PRO A 131 24.29 -22.10 -8.82
C PRO A 131 24.74 -22.72 -10.16
N LEU A 132 24.56 -24.05 -10.29
CA LEU A 132 24.91 -24.91 -11.44
C LEU A 132 24.17 -24.57 -12.77
N LEU A 133 23.59 -23.38 -12.86
CA LEU A 133 23.07 -22.79 -14.08
C LEU A 133 23.75 -21.42 -14.21
N PRO A 134 24.46 -21.12 -15.31
CA PRO A 134 24.85 -19.75 -15.59
C PRO A 134 23.56 -18.94 -15.65
N ARG A 135 23.30 -18.17 -14.59
CA ARG A 135 22.20 -17.21 -14.57
C ARG A 135 22.61 -16.19 -15.62
N GLU A 136 22.04 -16.28 -16.83
CA GLU A 136 22.26 -15.26 -17.86
C GLU A 136 22.14 -13.91 -17.16
N GLU A 137 23.22 -13.11 -17.17
CA GLU A 137 23.19 -11.75 -16.63
C GLU A 137 22.29 -10.92 -17.55
N LYS A 138 20.98 -11.09 -17.37
CA LYS A 138 19.96 -10.30 -18.05
C LYS A 138 20.24 -8.85 -17.70
N SER A 139 20.40 -8.02 -18.72
CA SER A 139 20.62 -6.58 -18.53
C SER A 139 19.47 -6.01 -17.69
N LYS A 140 19.75 -5.00 -16.85
CA LYS A 140 18.72 -4.33 -16.02
C LYS A 140 17.49 -3.91 -16.83
N MET A 141 17.69 -3.58 -18.11
CA MET A 141 16.61 -3.24 -19.04
C MET A 141 15.74 -4.45 -19.40
N GLN A 142 16.35 -5.62 -19.67
CA GLN A 142 15.63 -6.86 -19.94
C GLN A 142 14.84 -7.33 -18.72
N ILE A 143 15.43 -7.23 -17.52
CA ILE A 143 14.74 -7.52 -16.26
C ILE A 143 13.53 -6.60 -16.07
N LEU A 144 13.69 -5.31 -16.38
CA LEU A 144 12.60 -4.34 -16.29
C LEU A 144 11.44 -4.71 -17.22
N PHE A 145 11.69 -5.00 -18.50
CA PHE A 145 10.63 -5.43 -19.42
C PHE A 145 9.98 -6.75 -19.02
N PHE A 146 10.77 -7.70 -18.49
CA PHE A 146 10.26 -8.98 -18.00
C PHE A 146 9.35 -8.80 -16.78
N ASN A 147 9.75 -7.95 -15.84
CA ASN A 147 8.97 -7.65 -14.63
C ASN A 147 7.67 -6.89 -14.94
N LEU A 148 7.59 -6.23 -16.11
CA LEU A 148 6.48 -5.36 -16.49
C LEU A 148 5.40 -6.14 -17.27
N LYS A 149 4.39 -6.64 -16.54
CA LYS A 149 3.26 -7.37 -17.14
C LYS A 149 2.19 -6.41 -17.66
N TRP A 150 2.40 -5.88 -18.86
CA TRP A 150 1.51 -4.89 -19.51
C TRP A 150 0.02 -5.24 -19.46
N LYS A 151 -0.37 -6.49 -19.72
CA LYS A 151 -1.79 -6.90 -19.68
C LYS A 151 -2.42 -6.67 -18.30
N ARG A 152 -1.71 -7.01 -17.22
CA ARG A 152 -2.20 -6.86 -15.84
C ARG A 152 -2.11 -5.43 -15.36
N LEU A 153 -1.06 -4.72 -15.76
CA LEU A 153 -0.92 -3.28 -15.55
C LEU A 153 -2.05 -2.49 -16.19
N LEU A 154 -2.45 -2.86 -17.41
CA LEU A 154 -3.56 -2.24 -18.11
C LEU A 154 -4.87 -2.45 -17.35
N VAL A 155 -5.17 -3.65 -16.88
CA VAL A 155 -6.37 -3.91 -16.05
C VAL A 155 -6.34 -3.06 -14.78
N LEU A 156 -5.21 -3.03 -14.07
CA LEU A 156 -5.07 -2.24 -12.85
C LEU A 156 -5.26 -0.73 -13.12
N PHE A 157 -4.67 -0.24 -14.21
CA PHE A 157 -4.82 1.14 -14.63
C PHE A 157 -6.26 1.47 -15.02
N LEU A 158 -6.98 0.57 -15.70
CA LEU A 158 -8.39 0.75 -16.03
C LEU A 158 -9.26 0.85 -14.77
N VAL A 159 -9.01 -0.02 -13.78
CA VAL A 159 -9.71 0.04 -12.48
C VAL A 159 -9.42 1.37 -11.80
N TRP A 160 -8.14 1.74 -11.69
CA TRP A 160 -7.74 3.02 -11.11
C TRP A 160 -8.38 4.22 -11.83
N ALA A 161 -8.34 4.22 -13.17
CA ALA A 161 -8.89 5.29 -14.01
C ALA A 161 -10.42 5.36 -13.88
N SER A 162 -11.12 4.24 -13.73
CA SER A 162 -12.56 4.25 -13.47
C SER A 162 -12.92 4.90 -12.13
N PHE A 163 -12.15 4.60 -11.07
CA PHE A 163 -12.35 5.23 -9.76
C PHE A 163 -12.00 6.72 -9.82
N LEU A 164 -10.89 7.07 -10.49
CA LEU A 164 -10.48 8.45 -10.71
C LEU A 164 -11.56 9.23 -11.47
N LEU A 165 -12.11 8.67 -12.54
CA LEU A 165 -13.15 9.30 -13.34
C LEU A 165 -14.40 9.55 -12.49
N LEU A 166 -14.84 8.57 -11.70
CA LEU A 166 -15.96 8.75 -10.78
C LEU A 166 -15.70 9.85 -9.74
N GLN A 167 -14.47 9.95 -9.24
CA GLN A 167 -14.08 11.02 -8.31
C GLN A 167 -14.05 12.40 -8.97
N VAL A 168 -13.51 12.50 -10.20
CA VAL A 168 -13.48 13.75 -10.96
C VAL A 168 -14.89 14.21 -11.29
N ILE A 169 -15.77 13.32 -11.77
CA ILE A 169 -17.18 13.64 -12.03
C ILE A 169 -17.87 14.12 -10.74
N LYS A 170 -17.67 13.40 -9.63
CA LYS A 170 -18.19 13.81 -8.31
C LYS A 170 -17.69 15.21 -7.92
N ALA A 171 -16.43 15.54 -8.19
CA ALA A 171 -15.86 16.85 -7.90
C ALA A 171 -16.38 17.95 -8.83
N SER A 172 -16.63 17.66 -10.10
CA SER A 172 -17.23 18.60 -11.06
C SER A 172 -18.69 18.97 -10.72
N LEU A 173 -19.37 18.14 -9.95
CA LEU A 173 -20.73 18.41 -9.44
C LEU A 173 -20.74 19.28 -8.18
N LEU A 174 -19.59 19.55 -7.55
CA LEU A 174 -19.51 20.52 -6.44
C LEU A 174 -19.43 21.95 -7.01
N PRO A 175 -20.21 22.92 -6.49
CA PRO A 175 -20.15 24.31 -6.94
C PRO A 175 -18.82 24.92 -6.55
N VAL A 176 -17.85 24.92 -7.46
CA VAL A 176 -16.55 25.56 -7.24
C VAL A 176 -16.64 27.04 -7.65
N PRO A 177 -16.29 28.00 -6.79
CA PRO A 177 -16.23 29.40 -7.22
C PRO A 177 -15.14 29.61 -8.30
N ASN A 178 -15.59 30.09 -9.46
CA ASN A 178 -14.99 30.88 -10.54
C ASN A 178 -13.54 30.70 -11.04
N VAL A 179 -12.72 29.75 -10.55
CA VAL A 179 -11.28 29.70 -10.93
C VAL A 179 -10.94 28.62 -11.98
N PHE A 180 -11.83 27.67 -12.29
CA PHE A 180 -11.50 26.53 -13.16
C PHE A 180 -12.23 26.51 -14.51
N LYS A 181 -12.43 27.69 -15.12
CA LYS A 181 -12.97 27.79 -16.50
C LYS A 181 -11.99 27.28 -17.58
N TYR A 182 -10.69 27.24 -17.30
CA TYR A 182 -9.65 26.97 -18.30
C TYR A 182 -9.23 25.49 -18.46
N PHE A 183 -9.42 24.64 -17.44
CA PHE A 183 -9.14 23.18 -17.57
C PHE A 183 -10.35 22.40 -18.11
N HIS A 184 -11.48 23.07 -18.27
CA HIS A 184 -12.80 22.49 -18.56
C HIS A 184 -13.12 22.37 -20.06
N ALA A 185 -12.16 22.70 -20.94
CA ALA A 185 -12.38 22.79 -22.38
C ALA A 185 -12.18 21.47 -23.15
N LEU A 186 -11.60 20.42 -22.54
CA LEU A 186 -11.27 19.18 -23.26
C LEU A 186 -12.25 18.00 -23.00
N THR A 187 -13.09 18.06 -21.97
CA THR A 187 -14.09 17.02 -21.68
C THR A 187 -15.50 17.55 -21.88
N LEU A 188 -15.87 17.62 -23.16
CA LEU A 188 -17.20 17.47 -23.73
C LEU A 188 -18.41 17.78 -22.83
N SER A 189 -19.00 18.96 -23.06
CA SER A 189 -20.41 19.23 -23.39
C SER A 189 -21.51 18.15 -23.17
N VAL A 190 -21.51 17.39 -22.08
CA VAL A 190 -22.64 16.53 -21.71
C VAL A 190 -22.78 16.54 -20.19
N ILE A 191 -23.87 17.16 -19.73
CA ILE A 191 -24.42 17.25 -18.36
C ILE A 191 -24.34 18.66 -17.78
N LEU A 192 -25.36 19.43 -18.19
CA LEU A 192 -26.23 20.22 -17.34
C LEU A 192 -25.55 21.20 -16.36
N GLN A 193 -25.58 22.44 -16.82
CA GLN A 193 -26.02 23.64 -16.11
C GLN A 193 -27.17 23.38 -15.11
N ASN A 194 -26.89 22.67 -14.02
CA ASN A 194 -27.75 22.59 -12.85
C ASN A 194 -26.84 22.77 -11.64
N ASP A 195 -27.15 23.77 -10.81
CA ASP A 195 -26.61 23.90 -9.45
C ASP A 195 -26.92 22.61 -8.69
N VAL A 196 -25.99 21.65 -8.69
CA VAL A 196 -26.12 20.45 -7.88
C VAL A 196 -25.64 20.80 -6.48
N ALA A 197 -26.61 20.87 -5.55
CA ALA A 197 -26.31 21.10 -4.15
C ALA A 197 -25.40 19.97 -3.60
N VAL A 198 -24.44 20.36 -2.75
CA VAL A 198 -23.68 19.43 -1.90
C VAL A 198 -24.69 18.52 -1.17
N CYS A 199 -24.47 17.21 -1.20
CA CYS A 199 -25.44 16.17 -0.75
C CYS A 199 -26.70 15.92 -1.60
N GLY A 200 -26.75 16.37 -2.85
CA GLY A 200 -27.83 15.98 -3.78
C GLY A 200 -27.87 14.47 -4.09
N ALA A 201 -28.99 13.98 -4.61
CA ALA A 201 -29.17 12.55 -4.95
C ALA A 201 -28.07 12.00 -5.87
N TRP A 202 -27.60 12.82 -6.83
CA TRP A 202 -26.53 12.44 -7.77
C TRP A 202 -25.17 12.19 -7.10
N PHE A 203 -24.86 12.91 -6.01
CA PHE A 203 -23.64 12.67 -5.24
C PHE A 203 -23.64 11.25 -4.65
N TRP A 204 -24.75 10.86 -4.03
CA TRP A 204 -24.91 9.54 -3.43
C TRP A 204 -24.95 8.44 -4.49
N VAL A 205 -25.57 8.69 -5.65
CA VAL A 205 -25.54 7.74 -6.78
C VAL A 205 -24.10 7.49 -7.24
N LEU A 206 -23.30 8.54 -7.47
CA LEU A 206 -21.91 8.40 -7.89
C LEU A 206 -21.03 7.74 -6.83
N PHE A 207 -21.29 8.01 -5.55
CA PHE A 207 -20.61 7.35 -4.44
C PHE A 207 -20.98 5.85 -4.39
N CYS A 208 -22.27 5.53 -4.47
CA CYS A 208 -22.76 4.15 -4.48
C CYS A 208 -22.28 3.38 -5.72
N LEU A 209 -22.06 4.04 -6.86
CA LEU A 209 -21.56 3.43 -8.09
C LEU A 209 -20.13 2.88 -7.97
N GLN A 210 -19.34 3.34 -6.99
CA GLN A 210 -18.00 2.81 -6.75
C GLN A 210 -18.03 1.39 -6.16
N PHE A 211 -19.06 1.05 -5.38
CA PHE A 211 -19.22 -0.28 -4.78
C PHE A 211 -19.39 -1.41 -5.81
N PRO A 212 -20.32 -1.36 -6.77
CA PRO A 212 -20.48 -2.43 -7.75
C PRO A 212 -19.22 -2.56 -8.63
N VAL A 213 -18.57 -1.46 -9.00
CA VAL A 213 -17.30 -1.52 -9.75
C VAL A 213 -16.22 -2.26 -8.94
N ALA A 214 -16.06 -1.92 -7.66
CA ALA A 214 -15.12 -2.60 -6.76
C ALA A 214 -15.43 -4.10 -6.63
N LEU A 215 -16.70 -4.43 -6.36
CA LEU A 215 -17.17 -5.79 -6.11
C LEU A 215 -17.08 -6.68 -7.36
N VAL A 216 -17.38 -6.14 -8.54
CA VAL A 216 -17.27 -6.88 -9.81
C VAL A 216 -15.83 -7.25 -10.10
N VAL A 217 -14.90 -6.28 -10.00
CA VAL A 217 -13.48 -6.52 -10.28
C VAL A 217 -12.88 -7.48 -9.24
N PHE A 218 -13.16 -7.23 -7.96
CA PHE A 218 -12.71 -8.10 -6.87
C PHE A 218 -13.27 -9.52 -7.01
N GLY A 219 -14.58 -9.63 -7.27
CA GLY A 219 -15.25 -10.92 -7.44
C GLY A 219 -14.69 -11.70 -8.64
N TYR A 220 -14.41 -11.03 -9.76
CA TYR A 220 -13.78 -11.64 -10.91
C TYR A 220 -12.39 -12.20 -10.59
N GLU A 221 -11.52 -11.42 -9.96
CA GLU A 221 -10.17 -11.88 -9.59
C GLU A 221 -10.20 -12.93 -8.49
N ALA A 222 -11.10 -12.81 -7.50
CA ALA A 222 -11.32 -13.81 -6.47
C ALA A 222 -11.74 -15.16 -7.06
N VAL A 223 -12.72 -15.17 -7.98
CA VAL A 223 -13.19 -16.40 -8.65
C VAL A 223 -12.09 -17.00 -9.52
N LYS A 224 -11.36 -16.17 -10.26
CA LYS A 224 -10.21 -16.61 -11.08
C LYS A 224 -9.17 -17.29 -10.19
N LEU A 225 -8.77 -16.66 -9.10
CA LEU A 225 -7.75 -17.14 -8.18
C LEU A 225 -8.19 -18.42 -7.45
N TYR A 226 -9.45 -18.49 -7.03
CA TYR A 226 -10.04 -19.69 -6.44
C TYR A 226 -10.07 -20.87 -7.42
N ARG A 227 -10.49 -20.63 -8.67
CA ARG A 227 -10.54 -21.67 -9.71
C ARG A 227 -9.15 -22.15 -10.10
N GLU A 228 -8.18 -21.25 -10.20
CA GLU A 228 -6.79 -21.60 -10.45
C GLU A 228 -6.21 -22.43 -9.31
N ASN A 229 -6.46 -22.06 -8.04
CA ASN A 229 -6.02 -22.82 -6.89
C ASN A 229 -6.60 -24.24 -6.87
N LYS A 230 -7.92 -24.37 -7.10
CA LYS A 230 -8.60 -25.66 -7.18
C LYS A 230 -8.02 -26.56 -8.27
N LYS A 231 -7.70 -25.98 -9.45
CA LYS A 231 -7.03 -26.71 -10.54
C LYS A 231 -5.66 -27.22 -10.11
N ARG A 232 -4.82 -26.38 -9.49
CA ARG A 232 -3.48 -26.77 -9.01
C ARG A 232 -3.55 -27.95 -8.04
N ILE A 233 -4.44 -27.86 -7.05
CA ILE A 233 -4.66 -28.93 -6.06
C ILE A 233 -5.10 -30.23 -6.75
N SER A 234 -6.01 -30.15 -7.72
CA SER A 234 -6.53 -31.34 -8.43
C SER A 234 -5.52 -32.03 -9.36
N THR A 235 -4.54 -31.30 -9.89
CA THR A 235 -3.54 -31.85 -10.81
C THR A 235 -2.39 -32.58 -10.12
N GLY A 236 -2.34 -32.61 -8.78
CA GLY A 236 -1.31 -33.31 -8.01
C GLY A 236 0.13 -32.80 -8.24
N ASN A 237 0.32 -31.77 -9.08
CA ASN A 237 1.60 -31.16 -9.33
C ASN A 237 1.94 -30.24 -8.15
N THR A 238 2.38 -30.85 -7.05
CA THR A 238 3.15 -30.23 -5.99
C THR A 238 4.55 -29.90 -6.51
N GLU A 239 4.66 -29.13 -7.60
CA GLU A 239 5.84 -28.28 -7.71
C GLU A 239 5.77 -27.35 -6.50
N SER A 240 6.55 -27.70 -5.50
CA SER A 240 6.83 -26.93 -4.31
C SER A 240 7.26 -25.52 -4.75
N ILE A 241 6.27 -24.63 -4.82
CA ILE A 241 6.51 -23.19 -4.83
C ILE A 241 6.93 -22.84 -3.41
N CYS A 242 8.23 -22.99 -3.13
CA CYS A 242 8.82 -22.52 -1.89
C CYS A 242 8.38 -21.08 -1.62
N GLU A 243 7.86 -20.92 -0.40
CA GLU A 243 7.59 -19.70 0.37
C GLU A 243 6.39 -18.83 -0.03
N ALA A 244 5.29 -19.44 -0.49
CA ALA A 244 3.91 -19.04 -0.19
C ALA A 244 2.91 -20.03 -0.82
N SER A 245 2.64 -21.18 -0.21
CA SER A 245 1.48 -21.99 -0.60
C SER A 245 0.22 -21.31 -0.07
N ILE A 246 -0.21 -20.22 -0.73
CA ILE A 246 -1.47 -19.57 -0.37
C ILE A 246 -2.58 -20.54 -0.74
N GLU A 247 -3.11 -21.25 0.26
CA GLU A 247 -4.36 -21.96 0.10
C GLU A 247 -5.47 -20.93 -0.03
N TRP A 248 -5.82 -20.62 -1.27
CA TRP A 248 -6.94 -19.73 -1.60
C TRP A 248 -8.25 -20.41 -1.20
N THR A 249 -8.58 -20.28 0.09
CA THR A 249 -9.88 -20.65 0.65
C THR A 249 -10.81 -19.44 0.61
N PRO A 250 -12.14 -19.64 0.57
CA PRO A 250 -13.10 -18.54 0.59
C PRO A 250 -12.94 -17.63 1.81
N MET A 251 -12.55 -18.19 2.95
CA MET A 251 -12.28 -17.43 4.18
C MET A 251 -11.08 -16.50 4.05
N HIS A 252 -9.98 -16.95 3.42
CA HIS A 252 -8.82 -16.09 3.17
C HIS A 252 -9.14 -14.96 2.19
N ILE A 253 -9.94 -15.24 1.15
CA ILE A 253 -10.39 -14.21 0.19
C ILE A 253 -11.30 -13.17 0.89
N LEU A 254 -12.23 -13.63 1.72
CA LEU A 254 -13.09 -12.75 2.51
C LEU A 254 -12.27 -11.89 3.47
N PHE A 255 -11.29 -12.50 4.14
CA PHE A 255 -10.33 -11.79 4.99
C PHE A 255 -9.56 -10.71 4.20
N CYS A 256 -9.08 -11.03 3.00
CA CYS A 256 -8.43 -10.05 2.12
C CYS A 256 -9.35 -8.89 1.75
N ALA A 257 -10.63 -9.15 1.46
CA ALA A 257 -11.62 -8.11 1.16
C ALA A 257 -11.80 -7.17 2.35
N VAL A 258 -12.03 -7.74 3.54
CA VAL A 258 -12.26 -6.98 4.78
C VAL A 258 -11.02 -6.17 5.14
N CYS A 259 -9.83 -6.77 5.11
CA CYS A 259 -8.56 -6.07 5.36
C CYS A 259 -8.29 -4.99 4.31
N GLY A 260 -8.66 -5.20 3.04
CA GLY A 260 -8.57 -4.20 1.99
C GLY A 260 -9.46 -2.99 2.27
N ILE A 261 -10.73 -3.21 2.64
CA ILE A 261 -11.65 -2.11 2.98
C ILE A 261 -11.18 -1.37 4.23
N ILE A 262 -10.82 -2.09 5.30
CA ILE A 262 -10.35 -1.48 6.56
C ILE A 262 -9.03 -0.72 6.33
N GLY A 263 -8.05 -1.36 5.68
CA GLY A 263 -6.77 -0.77 5.35
C GLY A 263 -6.90 0.45 4.44
N GLY A 264 -7.84 0.41 3.49
CA GLY A 264 -8.18 1.54 2.63
C GLY A 264 -8.84 2.67 3.40
N THR A 265 -9.82 2.37 4.26
CA THR A 265 -10.55 3.36 5.08
C THR A 265 -9.59 4.10 5.99
N VAL A 266 -8.72 3.36 6.66
CA VAL A 266 -7.67 3.92 7.50
C VAL A 266 -6.66 4.69 6.63
N GLY A 267 -6.21 4.12 5.51
CA GLY A 267 -5.30 4.80 4.58
C GLY A 267 -5.82 6.13 4.05
N GLY A 268 -7.14 6.21 3.80
CA GLY A 268 -7.86 7.41 3.39
C GLY A 268 -7.98 8.43 4.51
N LEU A 269 -8.33 7.97 5.72
CA LEU A 269 -8.47 8.79 6.93
C LEU A 269 -7.11 9.39 7.37
N LEU A 270 -6.04 8.59 7.32
CA LEU A 270 -4.73 8.94 7.88
C LEU A 270 -3.80 9.61 6.88
N GLY A 271 -4.10 9.53 5.59
CA GLY A 271 -3.17 10.00 4.56
C GLY A 271 -1.92 9.13 4.39
N SER A 272 -1.99 7.86 4.79
CA SER A 272 -0.89 6.88 4.65
C SER A 272 -1.00 5.99 3.40
N GLY A 273 -2.08 6.12 2.61
CA GLY A 273 -2.21 5.46 1.31
C GLY A 273 -2.55 3.96 1.35
N GLY A 274 -3.00 3.41 2.49
CA GLY A 274 -3.57 2.06 2.65
C GLY A 274 -2.59 0.87 2.46
N GLY A 275 -1.55 1.04 1.64
CA GLY A 275 -0.55 0.00 1.35
C GLY A 275 0.37 -0.32 2.53
N PHE A 276 0.41 0.51 3.57
CA PHE A 276 1.23 0.24 4.77
C PHE A 276 0.72 -0.98 5.55
N VAL A 277 -0.59 -1.26 5.50
CA VAL A 277 -1.23 -2.44 6.09
C VAL A 277 -0.98 -3.68 5.21
N LEU A 278 -0.84 -3.47 3.89
CA LEU A 278 -0.71 -4.54 2.93
C LEU A 278 0.60 -5.33 3.09
N GLY A 279 1.70 -4.68 3.47
CA GLY A 279 2.98 -5.36 3.72
C GLY A 279 2.86 -6.49 4.76
N PRO A 280 2.51 -6.20 6.02
CA PRO A 280 2.28 -7.21 7.05
C PRO A 280 1.21 -8.24 6.68
N LEU A 281 0.12 -7.80 6.04
CA LEU A 281 -0.96 -8.68 5.63
C LEU A 281 -0.51 -9.72 4.58
N LEU A 282 0.28 -9.31 3.59
CA LEU A 282 0.82 -10.24 2.59
C LEU A 282 1.73 -11.29 3.24
N LEU A 283 2.53 -10.89 4.22
CA LEU A 283 3.34 -11.83 4.99
C LEU A 283 2.47 -12.84 5.76
N GLU A 284 1.31 -12.43 6.27
CA GLU A 284 0.39 -13.32 7.00
C GLU A 284 -0.22 -14.38 6.12
N ILE A 285 -0.49 -14.02 4.87
CA ILE A 285 -0.94 -14.94 3.84
C ILE A 285 0.21 -15.86 3.38
N GLY A 286 1.43 -15.63 3.89
CA GLY A 286 2.60 -16.47 3.64
C GLY A 286 3.47 -15.99 2.49
N VAL A 287 3.23 -14.79 1.94
CA VAL A 287 4.04 -14.21 0.87
C VAL A 287 5.44 -13.87 1.38
N SER A 288 6.46 -14.22 0.61
CA SER A 288 7.84 -13.85 0.94
C SER A 288 8.01 -12.32 1.15
N PRO A 289 8.86 -11.89 2.11
CA PRO A 289 9.01 -10.47 2.48
C PRO A 289 9.46 -9.57 1.33
N HIS A 290 10.26 -10.09 0.40
CA HIS A 290 10.69 -9.33 -0.77
C HIS A 290 9.54 -9.03 -1.74
N VAL A 291 8.69 -10.02 -2.01
CA VAL A 291 7.52 -9.87 -2.89
C VAL A 291 6.42 -9.06 -2.20
N ALA A 292 6.20 -9.28 -0.90
CA ALA A 292 5.26 -8.51 -0.10
C ALA A 292 5.60 -7.01 -0.08
N SER A 293 6.88 -6.67 0.10
CA SER A 293 7.36 -5.27 0.06
C SER A 293 7.21 -4.66 -1.35
N ALA A 294 7.59 -5.38 -2.41
CA ALA A 294 7.46 -4.88 -3.78
C ALA A 294 5.99 -4.69 -4.20
N THR A 295 5.12 -5.64 -3.84
CA THR A 295 3.69 -5.61 -4.19
C THR A 295 2.95 -4.54 -3.40
N SER A 296 3.26 -4.38 -2.10
CA SER A 296 2.65 -3.33 -1.27
C SER A 296 3.04 -1.93 -1.72
N THR A 297 4.31 -1.68 -2.04
CA THR A 297 4.76 -0.37 -2.59
C THR A 297 4.12 -0.08 -3.94
N PHE A 298 3.93 -1.10 -4.77
CA PHE A 298 3.23 -0.97 -6.05
C PHE A 298 1.76 -0.59 -5.90
N VAL A 299 1.00 -1.29 -5.04
CA VAL A 299 -0.39 -0.93 -4.72
C VAL A 299 -0.47 0.48 -4.09
N MET A 300 0.48 0.81 -3.21
CA MET A 300 0.58 2.12 -2.56
C MET A 300 0.76 3.26 -3.56
N MET A 301 1.46 3.05 -4.67
CA MET A 301 1.63 4.06 -5.73
C MET A 301 0.29 4.44 -6.37
N PHE A 302 -0.54 3.45 -6.73
CA PHE A 302 -1.86 3.69 -7.34
C PHE A 302 -2.88 4.23 -6.34
N SER A 303 -2.87 3.73 -5.11
CA SER A 303 -3.80 4.18 -4.08
C SER A 303 -3.51 5.61 -3.62
N SER A 304 -2.24 5.97 -3.46
CA SER A 304 -1.83 7.33 -3.09
C SER A 304 -2.06 8.33 -4.21
N SER A 305 -1.84 7.98 -5.49
CA SER A 305 -2.10 8.88 -6.62
C SER A 305 -3.57 9.25 -6.76
N LEU A 306 -4.49 8.30 -6.58
CA LEU A 306 -5.93 8.55 -6.51
C LEU A 306 -6.25 9.57 -5.40
N SER A 307 -5.69 9.31 -4.22
CA SER A 307 -5.83 10.13 -3.02
C SER A 307 -5.27 11.55 -3.16
N VAL A 308 -4.20 11.74 -3.94
CA VAL A 308 -3.63 13.06 -4.27
C VAL A 308 -4.61 13.85 -5.13
N VAL A 309 -5.18 13.22 -6.16
CA VAL A 309 -6.17 13.87 -7.03
C VAL A 309 -7.43 14.25 -6.23
N GLU A 310 -7.92 13.35 -5.38
CA GLU A 310 -9.07 13.63 -4.51
C GLU A 310 -8.84 14.84 -3.59
N PHE A 311 -7.68 14.91 -2.91
CA PHE A 311 -7.38 16.06 -2.05
C PHE A 311 -7.02 17.33 -2.79
N TYR A 312 -6.50 17.22 -4.01
CA TYR A 312 -6.30 18.34 -4.90
C TYR A 312 -7.64 18.97 -5.29
N LEU A 313 -8.63 18.16 -5.65
CA LEU A 313 -9.98 18.60 -5.96
C LEU A 313 -10.67 19.25 -4.73
N LEU A 314 -10.38 18.76 -3.52
CA LEU A 314 -10.82 19.36 -2.26
C LEU A 314 -10.01 20.61 -1.84
N LYS A 315 -9.05 21.09 -2.65
CA LYS A 315 -8.19 22.27 -2.39
C LYS A 315 -7.51 22.26 -1.01
N ARG A 316 -7.13 21.08 -0.49
CA ARG A 316 -6.62 20.91 0.88
C ARG A 316 -5.16 21.34 1.09
N PHE A 317 -4.42 21.62 0.02
CA PHE A 317 -3.00 21.99 0.11
C PHE A 317 -2.52 22.84 -1.09
N PRO A 318 -1.46 23.66 -0.90
CA PRO A 318 -0.81 24.39 -1.99
C PRO A 318 0.03 23.47 -2.89
N ILE A 319 -0.22 23.51 -4.20
CA ILE A 319 0.46 22.71 -5.24
C ILE A 319 2.01 22.82 -5.20
N PRO A 320 2.62 24.03 -5.18
CA PRO A 320 4.08 24.12 -5.29
C PRO A 320 4.80 23.44 -4.12
N PHE A 321 4.24 23.55 -2.92
CA PHE A 321 4.78 22.91 -1.72
C PHE A 321 4.66 21.38 -1.81
N ALA A 322 3.54 20.87 -2.31
CA ALA A 322 3.34 19.44 -2.51
C ALA A 322 4.31 18.85 -3.54
N LEU A 323 4.55 19.53 -4.66
CA LEU A 323 5.51 19.10 -5.68
C LEU A 323 6.93 19.08 -5.13
N TYR A 324 7.31 20.09 -4.33
CA TYR A 324 8.61 20.11 -3.67
C TYR A 324 8.79 18.91 -2.73
N LEU A 325 7.83 18.68 -1.82
CA LEU A 325 7.89 17.54 -0.89
C LEU A 325 7.86 16.19 -1.61
N MET A 326 7.10 16.09 -2.71
CA MET A 326 7.10 14.92 -3.58
C MET A 326 8.48 14.69 -4.18
N GLY A 327 9.15 15.72 -4.70
CA GLY A 327 10.52 15.62 -5.22
C GLY A 327 11.51 15.12 -4.18
N VAL A 328 11.47 15.69 -2.97
CA VAL A 328 12.31 15.24 -1.84
C VAL A 328 12.02 13.77 -1.50
N SER A 329 10.75 13.37 -1.48
CA SER A 329 10.34 12.00 -1.17
C SER A 329 10.76 10.98 -2.24
N ILE A 330 10.84 11.36 -3.51
CA ILE A 330 11.34 10.51 -4.60
C ILE A 330 12.80 10.14 -4.33
N VAL A 331 13.64 11.14 -4.03
CA VAL A 331 15.06 10.96 -3.71
C VAL A 331 15.23 10.12 -2.44
N ALA A 332 14.50 10.46 -1.38
CA ALA A 332 14.53 9.71 -0.13
C ALA A 332 14.06 8.25 -0.31
N GLY A 333 13.01 8.01 -1.11
CA GLY A 333 12.52 6.67 -1.42
C GLY A 333 13.53 5.83 -2.19
N PHE A 334 14.24 6.44 -3.16
CA PHE A 334 15.28 5.76 -3.92
C PHE A 334 16.44 5.32 -3.02
N TRP A 335 16.98 6.25 -2.21
CA TRP A 335 18.06 5.95 -1.27
C TRP A 335 17.62 4.99 -0.16
N GLY A 336 16.38 5.12 0.32
CA GLY A 336 15.79 4.21 1.30
C GLY A 336 15.73 2.78 0.80
N GLN A 337 15.24 2.55 -0.42
CA GLN A 337 15.24 1.21 -1.03
C GLN A 337 16.64 0.67 -1.26
N PHE A 338 17.56 1.50 -1.74
CA PHE A 338 18.95 1.10 -1.94
C PHE A 338 19.60 0.64 -0.61
N PHE A 339 19.44 1.43 0.46
CA PHE A 339 20.00 1.11 1.76
C PHE A 339 19.37 -0.13 2.38
N VAL A 340 18.03 -0.22 2.38
CA VAL A 340 17.31 -1.38 2.93
C VAL A 340 17.72 -2.66 2.22
N ARG A 341 17.82 -2.66 0.88
CA ARG A 341 18.28 -3.86 0.16
C ARG A 341 19.73 -4.21 0.47
N LYS A 342 20.64 -3.24 0.47
CA LYS A 342 22.05 -3.47 0.80
C LYS A 342 22.18 -4.07 2.20
N LEU A 343 21.42 -3.55 3.16
CA LEU A 343 21.36 -4.05 4.53
C LEU A 343 20.84 -5.50 4.59
N VAL A 344 19.81 -5.85 3.81
CA VAL A 344 19.28 -7.23 3.75
C VAL A 344 20.29 -8.19 3.12
N THR A 345 21.01 -7.77 2.07
CA THR A 345 22.07 -8.59 1.45
C THR A 345 23.24 -8.83 2.42
N ILE A 346 23.64 -7.80 3.18
CA ILE A 346 24.72 -7.92 4.18
C ILE A 346 24.31 -8.86 5.32
N LEU A 347 23.09 -8.71 5.83
CA LEU A 347 22.65 -9.44 7.03
C LEU A 347 22.03 -10.81 6.73
N ARG A 348 21.76 -11.13 5.45
CA ARG A 348 21.17 -12.39 4.96
C ARG A 348 19.96 -12.85 5.81
N ARG A 349 19.12 -11.91 6.23
CA ARG A 349 17.91 -12.13 7.04
C ARG A 349 16.83 -11.16 6.56
N ALA A 350 15.69 -11.68 6.13
CA ALA A 350 14.58 -10.88 5.64
C ALA A 350 13.66 -10.42 6.79
N SER A 351 13.67 -11.13 7.92
CA SER A 351 12.98 -10.76 9.16
C SER A 351 13.30 -9.34 9.66
N LEU A 352 14.50 -8.84 9.36
CA LEU A 352 14.93 -7.47 9.70
C LEU A 352 14.06 -6.39 9.04
N ILE A 353 13.56 -6.62 7.82
CA ILE A 353 12.68 -5.66 7.13
C ILE A 353 11.43 -5.43 7.98
N VAL A 354 10.89 -6.51 8.55
CA VAL A 354 9.66 -6.46 9.35
C VAL A 354 9.89 -5.81 10.71
N PHE A 355 11.05 -6.04 11.34
CA PHE A 355 11.43 -5.32 12.56
C PHE A 355 11.60 -3.81 12.32
N ILE A 356 12.24 -3.41 11.22
CA ILE A 356 12.37 -1.99 10.85
C ILE A 356 10.99 -1.38 10.61
N LEU A 357 10.12 -2.05 9.84
CA LEU A 357 8.75 -1.57 9.58
C LEU A 357 7.95 -1.42 10.88
N SER A 358 7.97 -2.44 11.76
CA SER A 358 7.30 -2.39 13.07
C SER A 358 7.82 -1.24 13.93
N GLY A 359 9.14 -1.07 14.03
CA GLY A 359 9.75 0.01 14.80
C GLY A 359 9.35 1.40 14.29
N VAL A 360 9.35 1.61 12.97
CA VAL A 360 8.92 2.88 12.36
C VAL A 360 7.44 3.15 12.62
N ILE A 361 6.56 2.13 12.51
CA ILE A 361 5.14 2.26 12.81
C ILE A 361 4.93 2.60 14.29
N PHE A 362 5.67 1.94 15.20
CA PHE A 362 5.57 2.17 16.64
C PHE A 362 5.97 3.60 17.03
N VAL A 363 7.11 4.09 16.53
CA VAL A 363 7.56 5.47 16.76
C VAL A 363 6.55 6.47 16.17
N SER A 364 5.98 6.16 15.01
CA SER A 364 4.91 6.96 14.41
C SER A 364 3.65 7.00 15.29
N ALA A 365 3.30 5.87 15.94
CA ALA A 365 2.19 5.77 16.88
C ALA A 365 2.38 6.66 18.11
N LEU A 366 3.58 6.61 18.71
CA LEU A 366 3.89 7.40 19.90
C LEU A 366 3.90 8.90 19.57
N THR A 367 4.54 9.28 18.47
CA THR A 367 4.65 10.70 18.08
C THR A 367 3.31 11.29 17.65
N MET A 368 2.53 10.60 16.81
CA MET A 368 1.19 11.08 16.43
C MET A 368 0.19 11.00 17.59
N GLY A 369 0.28 9.97 18.42
CA GLY A 369 -0.55 9.83 19.61
C GLY A 369 -0.32 10.98 20.59
N GLY A 370 0.94 11.32 20.88
CA GLY A 370 1.28 12.45 21.76
C GLY A 370 0.72 13.78 21.27
N VAL A 371 0.97 14.12 19.99
CA VAL A 371 0.46 15.35 19.37
C VAL A 371 -1.07 15.38 19.30
N GLY A 372 -1.67 14.22 19.02
CA GLY A 372 -3.11 14.07 18.97
C GLY A 372 -3.76 14.33 20.33
N ILE A 373 -3.15 13.81 21.40
CA ILE A 373 -3.62 14.03 22.77
C ILE A 373 -3.44 15.50 23.17
N GLU A 374 -2.27 16.10 22.92
CA GLU A 374 -1.99 17.49 23.25
C GLU A 374 -3.00 18.45 22.57
N LYS A 375 -3.20 18.29 21.26
CA LYS A 375 -4.16 19.11 20.50
C LYS A 375 -5.60 18.86 20.97
N SER A 376 -5.96 17.63 21.34
CA SER A 376 -7.29 17.33 21.88
C SER A 376 -7.52 18.00 23.23
N ILE A 377 -6.51 18.02 24.12
CA ILE A 377 -6.59 18.72 25.42
C ILE A 377 -6.74 20.23 25.20
N LYS A 378 -5.97 20.80 24.27
CA LYS A 378 -6.05 22.22 23.94
C LYS A 378 -7.44 22.61 23.42
N MET A 379 -8.02 21.82 22.53
CA MET A 379 -9.38 22.06 22.04
C MET A 379 -10.44 21.99 23.16
N ILE A 380 -10.25 21.13 24.17
CA ILE A 380 -11.12 21.08 25.36
C ILE A 380 -10.97 22.36 26.19
N GLN A 381 -9.74 22.84 26.40
CA GLN A 381 -9.48 24.07 27.14
C GLN A 381 -10.06 25.29 26.43
N ASP A 382 -9.94 25.35 25.10
CA ASP A 382 -10.41 26.45 24.26
C ASP A 382 -11.95 26.39 24.00
N HIS A 383 -12.65 25.40 24.58
CA HIS A 383 -14.10 25.18 24.43
C HIS A 383 -14.56 25.07 22.95
N GLU A 384 -13.69 24.51 22.10
CA GLU A 384 -13.98 24.30 20.69
C GLU A 384 -14.97 23.15 20.47
N PHE A 385 -15.66 23.14 19.33
CA PHE A 385 -16.59 22.08 18.98
C PHE A 385 -15.86 20.74 18.74
N MET A 386 -16.11 19.77 19.63
CA MET A 386 -15.47 18.45 19.63
C MET A 386 -16.36 17.32 19.05
N GLY A 387 -17.54 17.70 18.53
CA GLY A 387 -18.53 16.76 17.99
C GLY A 387 -18.28 16.39 16.52
N PHE A 388 -19.15 15.54 15.99
CA PHE A 388 -19.14 15.20 14.56
C PHE A 388 -19.54 16.42 13.72
N LEU A 389 -18.81 16.66 12.64
CA LEU A 389 -19.09 17.72 11.69
C LEU A 389 -20.16 17.24 10.69
N ASN A 390 -21.10 18.11 10.35
CA ASN A 390 -22.08 17.83 9.31
C ASN A 390 -21.36 17.72 7.96
N PHE A 391 -21.48 16.55 7.31
CA PHE A 391 -20.81 16.26 6.05
C PHE A 391 -21.09 17.31 4.97
N CYS A 392 -22.37 17.68 4.81
CA CYS A 392 -22.80 18.61 3.75
C CYS A 392 -22.42 20.08 4.02
N SER A 393 -22.20 20.48 5.28
CA SER A 393 -21.79 21.85 5.62
C SER A 393 -20.27 22.02 5.72
N SER A 394 -19.52 20.91 5.77
CA SER A 394 -18.07 20.90 5.99
C SER A 394 -17.26 20.64 4.70
N GLN A 395 -17.92 20.50 3.55
CA GLN A 395 -17.32 20.08 2.29
C GLN A 395 -16.82 21.23 1.43
#